data_AF-A0A914UH97-F1
#
_entry.id   AF-A0A914UH97-F1
#
_cell.length_a   1.000
_cell.length_b   1.000
_cell.length_c   1.000
_cell.angle_alpha   90.00
_cell.angle_beta   90.00
_cell.angle_gamma   90.00
#
_symmetry.space_group_name_H-M   'P 1'
#
loop_
_entity.id
_entity.type
_entity.pdbx_description
1 polymer ?
#
loop_
_entity_poly.entity_id
_entity_poly.type
_entity_poly.pdbx_seq_one_letter_code
_entity_poly.pdbx_strand_id
1 'polypeptide(L)'
;MDEMDNDALLQLLEPSPNLIAAEVDLLENRIWIPDPELAYRMCNVVEDKDGKVTVGFRDDQGFYEKRTVLKKNTQATSLSHFCSDMCNLTELNEASVLHTIRQRYDEKLIHTYSGLFCVVVNPWTNIPTLYSPQMIKYYSEQSKIQQIMPPHIYSVAQNAYDGILQGGNNQSVLITGESGAGKTENSKKIIEYLICASDPNYLENRKKARSIDSAVINSGIALEAFSNAKTIHNNNSSRLGKFIKIDFNPHGRLISAKIEC
;
A
#
# COMPACT_ATOMS: atom_id res chain seq x y z
N MET A 1 -4.15 -26.76 -6.25
CA MET A 1 -4.41 -25.31 -6.26
C MET A 1 -3.74 -24.85 -7.52
N ASP A 2 -4.51 -24.58 -8.57
CA ASP A 2 -3.94 -24.29 -9.90
C ASP A 2 -3.00 -23.08 -9.80
N GLU A 3 -1.86 -23.16 -10.49
CA GLU A 3 -0.94 -22.02 -10.56
C GLU A 3 -1.65 -20.87 -11.26
N MET A 4 -1.80 -19.74 -10.57
CA MET A 4 -2.26 -18.51 -11.21
C MET A 4 -1.18 -18.05 -12.18
N ASP A 5 -1.58 -17.72 -13.41
CA ASP A 5 -0.65 -17.10 -14.35
C ASP A 5 -0.32 -15.65 -13.92
N ASN A 6 0.70 -15.08 -14.57
CA ASN A 6 1.17 -13.73 -14.27
C ASN A 6 0.10 -12.67 -14.53
N ASP A 7 -0.79 -12.89 -15.49
CA ASP A 7 -1.84 -11.94 -15.84
C ASP A 7 -2.92 -11.91 -14.75
N ALA A 8 -3.30 -13.06 -14.21
CA ALA A 8 -4.23 -13.17 -13.09
C ALA A 8 -3.66 -12.56 -11.81
N LEU A 9 -2.34 -12.68 -11.57
CA LEU A 9 -1.68 -12.01 -10.44
C LEU A 9 -1.64 -10.48 -10.64
N LEU A 10 -1.38 -10.00 -11.86
CA LEU A 10 -1.38 -8.57 -12.18
C LEU A 10 -2.77 -7.95 -11.98
N GLN A 11 -3.84 -8.66 -12.37
CA GLN A 11 -5.22 -8.23 -12.15
C GLN A 11 -5.60 -8.05 -10.67
N LEU A 12 -4.88 -8.68 -9.73
CA LEU A 12 -5.09 -8.47 -8.29
C LEU A 12 -4.44 -7.18 -7.77
N LEU A 13 -3.54 -6.58 -8.55
CA LEU A 13 -2.73 -5.42 -8.17
C LEU A 13 -3.18 -4.13 -8.87
N GLU A 14 -4.04 -4.26 -9.88
CA GLU A 14 -4.50 -3.17 -10.73
C GLU A 14 -6.03 -3.06 -10.72
N PRO A 15 -6.57 -1.84 -10.82
CA PRO A 15 -8.01 -1.64 -10.95
C PRO A 15 -8.50 -2.17 -12.30
N SER A 16 -9.73 -2.68 -12.34
CA SER A 16 -10.32 -3.17 -13.59
C SER A 16 -10.44 -2.04 -14.62
N PRO A 17 -10.05 -2.25 -15.89
CA PRO A 17 -10.20 -1.23 -16.94
C PRO A 17 -11.64 -0.73 -17.11
N ASN A 18 -12.62 -1.61 -16.90
CA ASN A 18 -14.05 -1.26 -16.99
C ASN A 18 -14.46 -0.28 -15.87
N LEU A 19 -13.88 -0.43 -14.68
CA LEU A 19 -14.14 0.48 -13.56
C LEU A 19 -13.55 1.86 -13.84
N ILE A 20 -12.30 1.90 -14.31
CA ILE A 20 -11.63 3.16 -14.67
C ILE A 20 -12.45 3.92 -15.72
N ALA A 21 -12.90 3.24 -16.77
CA ALA A 21 -13.69 3.86 -17.83
C ALA A 21 -15.04 4.41 -17.31
N ALA A 22 -15.71 3.69 -16.42
CA ALA A 22 -17.00 4.11 -15.88
C ALA A 22 -16.90 5.34 -14.95
N GLU A 23 -15.79 5.51 -14.22
CA GLU A 23 -15.65 6.61 -13.26
C GLU A 23 -15.09 7.90 -13.86
N VAL A 24 -14.28 7.84 -14.92
CA VAL A 24 -13.72 9.04 -15.57
C VAL A 24 -14.84 9.98 -16.06
N ASP A 25 -15.88 9.42 -16.67
CA ASP A 25 -17.04 10.19 -17.17
C ASP A 25 -17.82 10.87 -16.03
N LEU A 26 -17.77 10.33 -14.81
CA LEU A 26 -18.48 10.87 -13.64
C LEU A 26 -17.75 12.06 -13.00
N LEU A 27 -16.48 12.28 -13.33
CA LEU A 27 -15.66 13.34 -12.74
C LEU A 27 -15.67 14.63 -13.57
N GLU A 28 -16.05 14.56 -14.83
CA GLU A 28 -16.14 15.75 -15.67
C GLU A 28 -17.11 16.78 -15.08
N ASN A 29 -16.66 18.05 -15.00
CA ASN A 29 -17.42 19.19 -14.45
C ASN A 29 -17.79 19.09 -12.96
N ARG A 30 -17.09 18.27 -12.19
CA ARG A 30 -17.23 18.20 -10.73
C ARG A 30 -16.07 18.87 -10.02
N ILE A 31 -16.33 19.32 -8.79
CA ILE A 31 -15.31 19.90 -7.90
C ILE A 31 -15.46 19.34 -6.49
N TRP A 32 -14.38 19.38 -5.74
CA TRP A 32 -14.36 19.07 -4.32
C TRP A 32 -14.59 20.33 -3.48
N ILE A 33 -15.44 20.20 -2.47
CA ILE A 33 -15.62 21.19 -1.41
C ILE A 33 -15.29 20.58 -0.05
N PRO A 34 -14.88 21.38 0.95
CA PRO A 34 -14.71 20.90 2.32
C PRO A 34 -16.05 20.41 2.89
N ASP A 35 -16.00 19.28 3.57
CA ASP A 35 -17.14 18.66 4.22
C ASP A 35 -16.75 18.21 5.64
N PRO A 36 -17.54 18.57 6.67
CA PRO A 36 -17.17 18.27 8.05
C PRO A 36 -17.18 16.77 8.38
N GLU A 37 -17.92 15.95 7.64
CA GLU A 37 -18.04 14.51 7.89
C GLU A 37 -17.13 13.70 6.95
N LEU A 38 -17.10 14.05 5.67
CA LEU A 38 -16.33 13.32 4.65
C LEU A 38 -14.91 13.85 4.43
N ALA A 39 -14.53 14.93 5.12
CA ALA A 39 -13.40 15.84 4.84
C ALA A 39 -13.56 16.60 3.52
N TYR A 40 -13.85 15.90 2.43
CA TYR A 40 -14.11 16.47 1.12
C TYR A 40 -15.32 15.79 0.46
N ARG A 41 -16.21 16.60 -0.12
CA ARG A 41 -17.37 16.15 -0.87
C ARG A 41 -17.26 16.59 -2.32
N MET A 42 -17.51 15.65 -3.23
CA MET A 42 -17.57 15.93 -4.66
C MET A 42 -18.96 16.46 -5.02
N CYS A 43 -19.02 17.54 -5.80
CA CYS A 43 -20.26 18.21 -6.14
C CYS A 43 -20.29 18.64 -7.61
N ASN A 44 -21.48 18.75 -8.17
CA ASN A 44 -21.69 19.31 -9.51
C ASN A 44 -21.70 20.84 -9.42
N VAL A 45 -20.99 21.49 -10.35
CA VAL A 45 -21.05 22.96 -10.46
C VAL A 45 -22.38 23.37 -11.07
N VAL A 46 -23.11 24.26 -10.37
CA VAL A 46 -24.39 24.81 -10.85
C VAL A 46 -24.20 26.22 -11.40
N GLU A 47 -23.41 27.04 -10.69
CA GLU A 47 -23.12 28.42 -11.10
C GLU A 47 -21.75 28.84 -10.58
N ASP A 48 -20.98 29.56 -11.40
CA ASP A 48 -19.69 30.16 -11.03
C ASP A 48 -19.73 31.65 -11.38
N LYS A 49 -19.86 32.50 -10.35
CA LYS A 49 -19.96 33.96 -10.49
C LYS A 49 -19.30 34.68 -9.33
N ASP A 50 -18.66 35.80 -9.63
CA ASP A 50 -18.12 36.74 -8.63
C ASP A 50 -17.20 36.09 -7.58
N GLY A 51 -16.40 35.10 -7.99
CA GLY A 51 -15.47 34.38 -7.09
C GLY A 51 -16.15 33.42 -6.12
N LYS A 52 -17.45 33.16 -6.29
CA LYS A 52 -18.23 32.16 -5.56
C LYS A 52 -18.74 31.08 -6.52
N VAL A 53 -18.74 29.85 -6.02
CA VAL A 53 -19.26 28.71 -6.77
C VAL A 53 -20.45 28.15 -6.00
N THR A 54 -21.59 28.06 -6.67
CA THR A 54 -22.76 27.34 -6.18
C THR A 54 -22.69 25.93 -6.71
N VAL A 55 -22.63 24.96 -5.81
CA VAL A 55 -22.58 23.54 -6.11
C VAL A 55 -23.86 22.84 -5.69
N GLY A 56 -24.16 21.74 -6.37
CA GLY A 56 -25.26 20.85 -6.02
C GLY A 56 -24.76 19.44 -5.77
N PHE A 57 -25.24 18.81 -4.71
CA PHE A 57 -24.94 17.42 -4.37
C PHE A 57 -26.16 16.77 -3.73
N ARG A 58 -26.17 15.44 -3.66
CA ARG A 58 -27.14 14.71 -2.86
C ARG A 58 -26.52 14.40 -1.50
N ASP A 59 -27.27 14.61 -0.44
CA ASP A 59 -26.91 14.15 0.89
C ASP A 59 -27.02 12.62 0.99
N ASP A 60 -26.66 12.08 2.15
CA ASP A 60 -26.64 10.64 2.39
C ASP A 60 -28.05 10.02 2.43
N GLN A 61 -29.10 10.85 2.52
CA GLN A 61 -30.51 10.46 2.42
C GLN A 61 -31.06 10.61 0.98
N GLY A 62 -30.22 11.08 0.05
CA GLY A 62 -30.56 11.26 -1.36
C GLY A 62 -31.28 12.58 -1.68
N PHE A 63 -31.46 13.47 -0.70
CA PHE A 63 -32.03 14.80 -0.92
C PHE A 63 -31.01 15.70 -1.60
N TYR A 64 -31.49 16.51 -2.54
CA TYR A 64 -30.64 17.44 -3.27
C TYR A 64 -30.41 18.72 -2.46
N GLU A 65 -29.16 19.00 -2.12
CA GLU A 65 -28.72 20.21 -1.44
C GLU A 65 -27.96 21.11 -2.42
N LYS A 66 -28.13 22.43 -2.28
CA LYS A 66 -27.28 23.43 -2.93
C LYS A 66 -26.49 24.19 -1.88
N ARG A 67 -25.20 24.41 -2.15
CA ARG A 67 -24.31 25.16 -1.26
C ARG A 67 -23.48 26.14 -2.08
N THR A 68 -23.36 27.37 -1.58
CA THR A 68 -22.47 28.37 -2.17
C THR A 68 -21.20 28.47 -1.33
N VAL A 69 -20.06 28.26 -1.97
CA VAL A 69 -18.73 28.33 -1.36
C VAL A 69 -17.84 29.33 -2.11
N LEU A 70 -16.78 29.79 -1.46
CA LEU A 70 -15.78 30.61 -2.13
C LEU A 70 -14.96 29.72 -3.08
N LYS A 71 -14.73 30.18 -4.32
CA LYS A 71 -13.99 29.42 -5.34
C LYS A 71 -12.61 28.97 -4.87
N LYS A 72 -11.92 29.83 -4.10
CA LYS A 72 -10.61 29.53 -3.49
C LYS A 72 -10.60 28.36 -2.49
N ASN A 73 -11.76 27.97 -1.98
CA ASN A 73 -11.91 26.84 -1.05
C ASN A 73 -12.28 25.54 -1.78
N THR A 74 -12.31 25.55 -3.11
CA THR A 74 -12.65 24.38 -3.93
C THR A 74 -11.39 23.74 -4.50
N GLN A 75 -11.43 22.44 -4.76
CA GLN A 75 -10.32 21.71 -5.39
C GLN A 75 -10.83 20.99 -6.64
N ALA A 76 -10.01 20.95 -7.69
CA ALA A 76 -10.34 20.25 -8.93
C ALA A 76 -10.28 18.73 -8.76
N THR A 77 -11.10 17.98 -9.50
CA THR A 77 -11.06 16.52 -9.54
C THR A 77 -9.91 16.03 -10.42
N SER A 78 -9.24 14.95 -10.01
CA SER A 78 -8.24 14.28 -10.83
C SER A 78 -8.85 13.13 -11.64
N LEU A 79 -8.69 13.17 -12.97
CA LEU A 79 -9.17 12.09 -13.84
C LEU A 79 -8.33 10.82 -13.69
N SER A 80 -7.08 10.94 -13.21
CA SER A 80 -6.16 9.82 -12.97
C SER A 80 -6.18 9.29 -11.53
N HIS A 81 -7.32 9.39 -10.83
CA HIS A 81 -7.46 8.95 -9.43
C HIS A 81 -7.25 7.44 -9.19
N PHE A 82 -7.25 6.59 -10.23
CA PHE A 82 -6.85 5.18 -10.11
C PHE A 82 -5.35 4.92 -10.31
N CYS A 83 -4.53 5.98 -10.44
CA CYS A 83 -3.10 5.83 -10.63
C CYS A 83 -2.42 4.96 -9.56
N SER A 84 -1.44 4.18 -9.99
CA SER A 84 -0.58 3.40 -9.10
C SER A 84 0.38 4.26 -8.29
N ASP A 85 0.73 5.45 -8.81
CA ASP A 85 1.54 6.46 -8.12
C ASP A 85 0.80 7.79 -8.12
N MET A 86 0.50 8.31 -6.93
CA MET A 86 -0.20 9.57 -6.73
C MET A 86 0.56 10.79 -7.25
N CYS A 87 1.87 10.67 -7.51
CA CYS A 87 2.61 11.71 -8.23
C CYS A 87 2.15 11.90 -9.69
N ASN A 88 1.40 10.94 -10.24
CA ASN A 88 0.83 11.01 -11.59
C ASN A 88 -0.62 11.53 -11.61
N LEU A 89 -1.11 12.08 -10.50
CA LEU A 89 -2.41 12.75 -10.47
C LEU A 89 -2.39 13.99 -11.37
N THR A 90 -3.41 14.16 -12.22
CA THR A 90 -3.55 15.38 -13.03
C THR A 90 -3.73 16.61 -12.14
N GLU A 91 -4.46 16.43 -11.04
CA GLU A 91 -4.71 17.46 -10.05
C GLU A 91 -4.21 16.99 -8.68
N LEU A 92 -3.00 17.41 -8.31
CA LEU A 92 -2.39 17.06 -7.02
C LEU A 92 -2.89 18.00 -5.92
N ASN A 93 -3.95 17.57 -5.24
CA ASN A 93 -4.53 18.26 -4.10
C ASN A 93 -4.99 17.25 -3.02
N GLU A 94 -5.29 17.74 -1.82
CA GLU A 94 -5.65 16.89 -0.69
C GLU A 94 -6.89 16.02 -0.97
N ALA A 95 -7.89 16.58 -1.65
CA ALA A 95 -9.12 15.88 -1.98
C ALA A 95 -8.88 14.74 -2.99
N SER A 96 -8.09 15.00 -4.04
CA SER A 96 -7.71 14.00 -5.05
C SER A 96 -6.88 12.87 -4.45
N VAL A 97 -5.95 13.18 -3.55
CA VAL A 97 -5.15 12.17 -2.84
C VAL A 97 -6.05 11.30 -1.97
N LEU A 98 -6.93 11.91 -1.17
CA LEU A 98 -7.87 11.18 -0.32
C LEU A 98 -8.80 10.29 -1.15
N HIS A 99 -9.32 10.81 -2.26
CA HIS A 99 -10.21 10.09 -3.16
C HIS A 99 -9.50 8.89 -3.81
N THR A 100 -8.27 9.08 -4.30
CA THR A 100 -7.43 8.01 -4.88
C THR A 100 -7.22 6.87 -3.89
N ILE A 101 -6.83 7.20 -2.65
CA ILE A 101 -6.62 6.18 -1.61
C ILE A 101 -7.93 5.47 -1.28
N ARG A 102 -9.05 6.20 -1.18
CA ARG A 102 -10.37 5.64 -0.89
C ARG A 102 -10.85 4.67 -1.97
N GLN A 103 -10.82 5.08 -3.24
CA GLN A 103 -11.27 4.24 -4.36
C GLN A 103 -10.43 2.97 -4.49
N ARG A 104 -9.11 3.09 -4.38
CA ARG A 104 -8.21 1.94 -4.37
C ARG A 104 -8.51 1.00 -3.19
N TYR A 105 -8.77 1.56 -2.00
CA TYR A 105 -9.12 0.76 -0.82
C TYR A 105 -10.43 -0.01 -1.01
N ASP A 106 -11.47 0.61 -1.59
CA ASP A 106 -12.76 -0.03 -1.85
C ASP A 106 -12.62 -1.21 -2.82
N GLU A 107 -11.71 -1.09 -3.80
CA GLU A 107 -11.30 -2.17 -4.72
C GLU A 107 -10.26 -3.15 -4.11
N LYS A 108 -9.99 -3.06 -2.80
CA LYS A 108 -9.02 -3.90 -2.06
C LYS A 108 -7.57 -3.73 -2.51
N LEU A 109 -7.26 -2.67 -3.25
CA LEU A 109 -5.91 -2.25 -3.65
C LEU A 109 -5.28 -1.40 -2.54
N ILE A 110 -4.79 -2.06 -1.49
CA ILE A 110 -4.33 -1.38 -0.28
C ILE A 110 -2.96 -0.67 -0.38
N HIS A 111 -2.22 -0.93 -1.45
CA HIS A 111 -0.90 -0.34 -1.68
C HIS A 111 -1.00 0.70 -2.80
N THR A 112 -0.38 1.87 -2.58
CA THR A 112 -0.32 2.96 -3.56
C THR A 112 1.01 3.69 -3.42
N TYR A 113 1.70 3.98 -4.53
CA TYR A 113 2.91 4.79 -4.46
C TYR A 113 2.59 6.28 -4.28
N SER A 114 3.56 6.97 -3.68
CA SER A 114 3.65 8.42 -3.59
C SER A 114 5.10 8.77 -3.86
N GLY A 115 5.46 8.79 -5.14
CA GLY A 115 6.84 8.90 -5.60
C GLY A 115 7.71 7.79 -5.02
N LEU A 116 8.64 8.17 -4.13
CA LEU A 116 9.57 7.23 -3.49
C LEU A 116 8.95 6.42 -2.33
N PHE A 117 7.77 6.80 -1.85
CA PHE A 117 7.12 6.16 -0.72
C PHE A 117 6.03 5.20 -1.17
N CYS A 118 5.76 4.17 -0.37
CA CYS A 118 4.62 3.28 -0.54
C CYS A 118 3.64 3.51 0.60
N VAL A 119 2.46 4.01 0.28
CA VAL A 119 1.35 4.18 1.21
C VAL A 119 0.58 2.86 1.29
N VAL A 120 0.38 2.37 2.50
CA VAL A 120 -0.35 1.12 2.77
C VAL A 120 -1.50 1.40 3.71
N VAL A 121 -2.73 1.09 3.29
CA VAL A 121 -3.93 1.22 4.12
C VAL A 121 -4.25 -0.13 4.75
N ASN A 122 -4.49 -0.16 6.06
CA ASN A 122 -4.82 -1.41 6.75
C ASN A 122 -6.19 -1.94 6.27
N PRO A 123 -6.26 -3.14 5.64
CA PRO A 123 -7.53 -3.70 5.15
C PRO A 123 -8.49 -4.15 6.25
N TRP A 124 -8.01 -4.34 7.49
CA TRP A 124 -8.75 -4.96 8.60
C TRP A 124 -9.34 -6.36 8.30
N THR A 125 -8.96 -6.94 7.16
CA THR A 125 -9.35 -8.27 6.71
C THR A 125 -8.16 -8.91 6.01
N ASN A 126 -8.18 -10.25 5.95
CA ASN A 126 -7.18 -10.97 5.18
C ASN A 126 -7.51 -10.85 3.69
N ILE A 127 -6.49 -10.58 2.88
CA ILE A 127 -6.55 -10.64 1.42
C ILE A 127 -5.63 -11.80 0.98
N PRO A 128 -6.12 -13.06 0.98
CA PRO A 128 -5.24 -14.23 0.93
C PRO A 128 -4.37 -14.32 -0.33
N THR A 129 -4.87 -13.83 -1.47
CA THR A 129 -4.18 -13.89 -2.76
C THR A 129 -3.04 -12.89 -2.87
N LEU A 130 -3.12 -11.76 -2.15
CA LEU A 130 -2.16 -10.65 -2.21
C LEU A 130 -0.80 -11.00 -1.61
N TYR A 131 -0.76 -11.84 -0.57
CA TYR A 131 0.48 -12.26 0.10
C TYR A 131 0.77 -13.75 -0.09
N SER A 132 0.40 -14.28 -1.26
CA SER A 132 0.60 -15.67 -1.62
C SER A 132 2.06 -15.96 -2.02
N PRO A 133 2.52 -17.22 -1.92
CA PRO A 133 3.83 -17.62 -2.45
C PRO A 133 4.01 -17.31 -3.95
N GLN A 134 2.92 -17.38 -4.73
CA GLN A 134 2.90 -17.02 -6.14
C GLN A 134 3.20 -15.53 -6.34
N MET A 135 2.65 -14.66 -5.50
CA MET A 135 2.93 -13.23 -5.54
C MET A 135 4.39 -12.90 -5.20
N ILE A 136 5.00 -13.62 -4.25
CA ILE A 136 6.43 -13.48 -3.94
C ILE A 136 7.27 -13.81 -5.17
N LYS A 137 6.99 -14.95 -5.81
CA LYS A 137 7.68 -15.39 -7.04
C LYS A 137 7.49 -14.38 -8.17
N TYR A 138 6.27 -13.91 -8.38
CA TYR A 138 5.94 -12.88 -9.38
C TYR A 138 6.80 -11.64 -9.20
N TYR A 139 6.83 -11.03 -8.01
CA TYR A 139 7.65 -9.83 -7.78
C TYR A 139 9.16 -10.08 -7.93
N SER A 140 9.65 -11.27 -7.58
CA SER A 140 11.07 -11.63 -7.72
C SER A 140 11.51 -11.90 -9.17
N GLU A 141 10.59 -12.39 -10.00
CA GLU A 141 10.85 -12.66 -11.42
C GLU A 141 10.65 -11.40 -12.27
N GLN A 142 9.57 -10.66 -12.02
CA GLN A 142 9.24 -9.48 -12.82
C GLN A 142 10.17 -8.30 -12.56
N SER A 143 10.79 -8.18 -11.37
CA SER A 143 11.82 -7.14 -11.12
C SER A 143 13.02 -7.23 -12.06
N LYS A 144 13.26 -8.40 -12.68
CA LYS A 144 14.35 -8.61 -13.63
C LYS A 144 14.02 -8.12 -15.04
N ILE A 145 12.74 -7.90 -15.35
CA ILE A 145 12.24 -7.66 -16.71
C ILE A 145 11.52 -6.31 -16.79
N GLN A 146 10.75 -5.94 -15.78
CA GLN A 146 9.99 -4.70 -15.72
C GLN A 146 10.75 -3.63 -14.94
N GLN A 147 10.71 -2.39 -15.44
CA GLN A 147 11.32 -1.25 -14.74
C GLN A 147 10.43 -0.71 -13.60
N ILE A 148 9.11 -0.84 -13.70
CA ILE A 148 8.15 -0.31 -12.70
C ILE A 148 7.06 -1.36 -12.46
N MET A 149 7.06 -1.92 -11.26
CA MET A 149 6.07 -2.91 -10.80
C MET A 149 4.86 -2.22 -10.14
N PRO A 150 3.66 -2.84 -10.14
CA PRO A 150 2.53 -2.32 -9.38
C PRO A 150 2.85 -2.15 -7.88
N PRO A 151 2.18 -1.23 -7.17
CA PRO A 151 2.48 -0.93 -5.78
C PRO A 151 2.29 -2.13 -4.87
N HIS A 152 3.35 -2.52 -4.17
CA HIS A 152 3.30 -3.59 -3.18
C HIS A 152 4.50 -3.53 -2.24
N ILE A 153 4.34 -4.03 -1.02
CA ILE A 153 5.43 -4.08 -0.04
C ILE A 153 6.60 -4.98 -0.51
N TYR A 154 6.30 -5.97 -1.37
CA TYR A 154 7.31 -6.83 -1.99
C TYR A 154 8.18 -6.09 -3.00
N SER A 155 7.64 -5.10 -3.72
CA SER A 155 8.48 -4.24 -4.57
C SER A 155 9.44 -3.41 -3.73
N VAL A 156 8.99 -2.88 -2.58
CA VAL A 156 9.87 -2.15 -1.65
C VAL A 156 10.98 -3.06 -1.12
N ALA A 157 10.64 -4.29 -0.73
CA ALA A 157 11.61 -5.28 -0.26
C ALA A 157 12.60 -5.69 -1.37
N GLN A 158 12.11 -5.92 -2.59
CA GLN A 158 12.92 -6.28 -3.75
C GLN A 158 13.87 -5.16 -4.15
N ASN A 159 13.41 -3.91 -4.20
CA ASN A 159 14.24 -2.76 -4.51
C ASN A 159 15.36 -2.57 -3.47
N ALA A 160 15.05 -2.77 -2.18
CA ALA A 160 16.06 -2.76 -1.12
C ALA A 160 17.06 -3.92 -1.27
N TYR A 161 16.58 -5.12 -1.62
CA TYR A 161 17.45 -6.28 -1.82
C TYR A 161 18.37 -6.10 -3.04
N ASP A 162 17.83 -5.65 -4.17
CA ASP A 162 18.60 -5.35 -5.39
C ASP A 162 19.62 -4.24 -5.14
N GLY A 163 19.25 -3.21 -4.37
CA GLY A 163 20.17 -2.16 -3.94
C GLY A 163 21.38 -2.68 -3.16
N ILE A 164 21.23 -3.75 -2.37
CA ILE A 164 22.36 -4.41 -1.69
C ILE A 164 23.20 -5.20 -2.71
N LEU A 165 22.57 -5.96 -3.61
CA LEU A 165 23.26 -6.87 -4.53
C LEU A 165 24.01 -6.16 -5.67
N GLN A 166 23.51 -5.02 -6.13
CA GLN A 166 24.12 -4.24 -7.23
C GLN A 166 25.33 -3.42 -6.76
N GLY A 167 25.98 -3.81 -5.67
CA GLY A 167 27.14 -3.12 -5.09
C GLY A 167 26.79 -1.86 -4.31
N GLY A 168 25.53 -1.68 -3.93
CA GLY A 168 25.09 -0.53 -3.15
C GLY A 168 25.43 -0.65 -1.66
N ASN A 169 25.19 0.46 -0.95
CA ASN A 169 25.35 0.55 0.50
C ASN A 169 24.27 -0.26 1.25
N ASN A 170 24.43 -0.39 2.57
CA ASN A 170 23.38 -0.93 3.44
C ASN A 170 22.05 -0.19 3.23
N GLN A 171 20.95 -0.95 3.14
CA GLN A 171 19.60 -0.43 2.93
C GLN A 171 18.77 -0.48 4.21
N SER A 172 17.83 0.44 4.34
CA SER A 172 16.88 0.47 5.47
C SER A 172 15.46 0.69 4.99
N VAL A 173 14.53 -0.13 5.45
CA VAL A 173 13.09 0.08 5.24
C VAL A 173 12.48 0.60 6.53
N LEU A 174 12.03 1.85 6.50
CA LEU A 174 11.34 2.49 7.62
C LEU A 174 9.82 2.39 7.43
N ILE A 175 9.12 1.79 8.39
CA ILE A 175 7.66 1.67 8.36
C ILE A 175 7.07 2.59 9.42
N THR A 176 6.38 3.65 9.00
CA THR A 176 5.76 4.65 9.87
C THR A 176 4.24 4.45 9.94
N GLY A 177 3.59 5.15 10.86
CA GLY A 177 2.13 5.14 11.02
C GLY A 177 1.70 5.03 12.47
N GLU A 178 0.42 5.29 12.72
CA GLU A 178 -0.17 5.26 14.06
C GLU A 178 -0.29 3.83 14.62
N SER A 179 -0.72 3.73 15.89
CA SER A 179 -1.00 2.44 16.50
C SER A 179 -2.16 1.76 15.76
N GLY A 180 -1.97 0.52 15.31
CA GLY A 180 -2.98 -0.21 14.52
C GLY A 180 -2.89 0.00 13.01
N ALA A 181 -1.98 0.84 12.51
CA ALA A 181 -1.81 1.07 11.07
C ALA A 181 -1.22 -0.13 10.28
N GLY A 182 -0.82 -1.23 10.95
CA GLY A 182 -0.29 -2.42 10.28
C GLY A 182 1.24 -2.48 10.13
N LYS A 183 1.99 -1.63 10.85
CA LYS A 183 3.47 -1.61 10.78
C LYS A 183 4.11 -2.99 10.96
N THR A 184 3.73 -3.70 12.02
CA THR A 184 4.29 -5.02 12.36
C THR A 184 3.97 -6.09 11.32
N GLU A 185 2.77 -6.08 10.75
CA GLU A 185 2.39 -7.04 9.70
C GLU A 185 3.15 -6.79 8.40
N ASN A 186 3.35 -5.52 8.02
CA ASN A 186 4.19 -5.18 6.88
C ASN A 186 5.66 -5.58 7.11
N SER A 187 6.21 -5.37 8.32
CA SER A 187 7.56 -5.85 8.67
C SER A 187 7.71 -7.36 8.48
N LYS A 188 6.74 -8.16 8.94
CA LYS A 188 6.75 -9.62 8.76
C LYS A 188 6.78 -10.00 7.28
N LYS A 189 5.98 -9.33 6.45
CA LYS A 189 5.88 -9.60 5.02
C LYS A 189 7.16 -9.24 4.25
N ILE A 190 7.82 -8.15 4.62
CA ILE A 190 9.14 -7.80 4.07
C ILE A 190 10.18 -8.86 4.42
N ILE A 191 10.23 -9.29 5.69
CA ILE A 191 11.19 -10.31 6.14
C ILE A 191 10.94 -11.64 5.44
N GLU A 192 9.67 -12.07 5.33
CA GLU A 192 9.28 -13.26 4.59
C GLU A 192 9.74 -13.20 3.13
N TYR A 193 9.54 -12.05 2.47
CA TYR A 193 9.98 -11.83 1.10
C TYR A 193 11.50 -11.93 0.96
N LEU A 194 12.26 -11.25 1.82
CA LEU A 194 13.74 -11.26 1.78
C LEU A 194 14.32 -12.66 2.00
N ILE A 195 13.72 -13.45 2.89
CA ILE A 195 14.10 -14.85 3.10
C ILE A 195 13.92 -15.63 1.79
N CYS A 196 12.75 -15.52 1.15
CA CYS A 196 12.45 -16.20 -0.12
C CYS A 196 13.37 -15.74 -1.27
N ALA A 197 13.64 -14.44 -1.37
CA ALA A 197 14.53 -13.88 -2.39
C ALA A 197 15.98 -14.35 -2.22
N SER A 198 16.41 -14.58 -0.97
CA SER A 198 17.75 -15.07 -0.65
C SER A 198 17.94 -16.58 -0.79
N ASP A 199 16.84 -17.35 -0.78
CA ASP A 199 16.83 -18.81 -0.91
C ASP A 199 15.63 -19.27 -1.75
N PRO A 200 15.84 -19.48 -3.06
CA PRO A 200 14.78 -19.92 -3.98
C PRO A 200 14.09 -21.23 -3.55
N ASN A 201 14.78 -22.08 -2.79
CA ASN A 201 14.23 -23.37 -2.34
C ASN A 201 13.37 -23.25 -1.07
N TYR A 202 13.31 -22.07 -0.45
CA TYR A 202 12.62 -21.87 0.83
C TYR A 202 11.12 -22.21 0.75
N LEU A 203 10.45 -21.81 -0.33
CA LEU A 203 9.01 -22.04 -0.51
C LEU A 203 8.68 -23.52 -0.76
N GLU A 204 9.52 -24.24 -1.52
CA GLU A 204 9.33 -25.67 -1.81
C GLU A 204 9.70 -26.55 -0.61
N ASN A 205 10.68 -26.13 0.19
CA ASN A 205 11.25 -26.93 1.27
C ASN A 205 11.13 -26.25 2.64
N ARG A 206 9.95 -25.75 3.02
CA ARG A 206 9.73 -25.15 4.36
C ARG A 206 10.16 -26.06 5.52
N LYS A 207 10.10 -27.39 5.35
CA LYS A 207 10.57 -28.38 6.35
C LYS A 207 12.09 -28.51 6.45
N LYS A 208 12.84 -28.08 5.42
CA LYS A 208 14.31 -27.97 5.40
C LYS A 208 14.77 -26.51 5.41
N ALA A 209 13.87 -25.55 5.72
CA ALA A 209 14.24 -24.15 5.86
C ALA A 209 15.46 -24.05 6.78
N ARG A 210 16.44 -23.21 6.42
CA ARG A 210 17.66 -23.10 7.20
C ARG A 210 17.30 -22.69 8.62
N SER A 211 18.08 -23.18 9.58
CA SER A 211 17.84 -22.87 11.01
C SER A 211 17.72 -21.36 11.25
N ILE A 212 18.45 -20.55 10.47
CA ILE A 212 18.42 -19.10 10.60
C ILE A 212 17.13 -18.47 10.09
N ASP A 213 16.61 -18.90 8.94
CA ASP A 213 15.38 -18.35 8.33
C ASP A 213 14.19 -18.56 9.29
N SER A 214 14.09 -19.77 9.83
CA SER A 214 13.07 -20.12 10.82
C SER A 214 13.28 -19.40 12.14
N ALA A 215 14.54 -19.21 12.57
CA ALA A 215 14.85 -18.49 13.80
C ALA A 215 14.43 -17.02 13.73
N VAL A 216 14.59 -16.33 12.60
CA VAL A 216 14.16 -14.94 12.44
C VAL A 216 12.65 -14.80 12.61
N ILE A 217 11.88 -15.65 11.93
CA ILE A 217 10.41 -15.65 12.00
C ILE A 217 9.95 -15.99 13.42
N ASN A 218 10.50 -17.05 14.02
CA ASN A 218 10.12 -17.50 15.36
C ASN A 218 10.51 -16.49 16.45
N SER A 219 11.64 -15.79 16.29
CA SER A 219 12.06 -14.72 17.21
C SER A 219 11.07 -13.56 17.21
N GLY A 220 10.53 -13.21 16.02
CA GLY A 220 9.45 -12.22 15.91
C GLY A 220 8.21 -12.62 16.71
N ILE A 221 7.77 -13.87 16.57
CA ILE A 221 6.62 -14.43 17.31
C ILE A 221 6.87 -14.40 18.83
N ALA A 222 8.05 -14.86 19.27
CA ALA A 222 8.40 -14.85 20.68
C ALA A 222 8.41 -13.43 21.25
N LEU A 223 9.02 -12.46 20.55
CA LEU A 223 9.01 -11.07 20.97
C LEU A 223 7.58 -10.53 21.08
N GLU A 224 6.70 -10.83 20.12
CA GLU A 224 5.29 -10.41 20.20
C GLU A 224 4.57 -10.99 21.41
N ALA A 225 4.81 -12.26 21.75
CA ALA A 225 4.20 -12.90 22.91
C ALA A 225 4.57 -12.21 24.24
N PHE A 226 5.80 -11.69 24.36
CA PHE A 226 6.27 -11.00 25.57
C PHE A 226 6.07 -9.48 25.55
N SER A 227 6.08 -8.86 24.37
CA SER A 227 6.12 -7.39 24.24
C SER A 227 4.81 -6.76 23.81
N ASN A 228 3.84 -7.55 23.34
CA ASN A 228 2.59 -7.00 22.84
C ASN A 228 1.50 -7.07 23.91
N ALA A 229 0.63 -6.06 23.90
CA ALA A 229 -0.51 -5.97 24.81
C ALA A 229 -1.73 -5.43 24.09
N LYS A 230 -2.92 -5.87 24.48
CA LYS A 230 -4.18 -5.33 23.95
C LYS A 230 -4.35 -3.86 24.37
N THR A 231 -4.71 -3.01 23.42
CA THR A 231 -5.14 -1.61 23.65
C THR A 231 -6.54 -1.37 23.09
N ILE A 232 -7.07 -0.16 23.29
CA ILE A 232 -8.36 0.27 22.72
C ILE A 232 -8.31 0.24 21.18
N HIS A 233 -7.17 0.60 20.59
CA HIS A 233 -7.03 0.76 19.13
C HIS A 233 -6.44 -0.47 18.42
N ASN A 234 -5.76 -1.38 19.14
CA ASN A 234 -5.14 -2.55 18.54
C ASN A 234 -5.04 -3.70 19.55
N ASN A 235 -5.63 -4.85 19.19
CA ASN A 235 -5.62 -6.06 20.01
C ASN A 235 -4.22 -6.68 20.19
N ASN A 236 -3.30 -6.43 19.27
CA ASN A 236 -1.90 -6.88 19.32
C ASN A 236 -0.94 -5.67 19.31
N SER A 237 -1.14 -4.77 20.28
CA SER A 237 -0.34 -3.60 20.60
C SER A 237 1.16 -3.84 20.78
N SER A 238 2.03 -3.74 19.76
CA SER A 238 3.49 -3.63 20.02
C SER A 238 3.78 -2.52 21.04
N ARG A 239 4.38 -2.86 22.18
CA ARG A 239 4.79 -1.91 23.24
C ARG A 239 6.28 -1.59 23.23
N LEU A 240 7.01 -2.16 22.28
CA LEU A 240 8.44 -1.98 22.11
C LEU A 240 8.76 -1.55 20.67
N GLY A 241 9.80 -0.72 20.52
CA GLY A 241 10.43 -0.50 19.21
C GLY A 241 11.22 -1.73 18.80
N LYS A 242 11.31 -2.00 17.50
CA LYS A 242 12.10 -3.13 16.98
C LYS A 242 12.92 -2.65 15.80
N PHE A 243 14.23 -2.85 15.86
CA PHE A 243 15.14 -2.67 14.74
C PHE A 243 15.72 -4.03 14.37
N ILE A 244 15.43 -4.49 13.15
CA ILE A 244 15.84 -5.81 12.67
C ILE A 244 16.88 -5.60 11.58
N LYS A 245 18.11 -6.02 11.86
CA LYS A 245 19.21 -6.02 10.90
C LYS A 245 19.34 -7.42 10.30
N ILE A 246 19.37 -7.51 8.97
CA ILE A 246 19.57 -8.77 8.23
C ILE A 246 20.81 -8.60 7.37
N ASP A 247 21.76 -9.53 7.51
CA ASP A 247 23.02 -9.52 6.77
C ASP A 247 22.97 -10.56 5.64
N PHE A 248 23.39 -10.13 4.44
CA PHE A 248 23.51 -10.97 3.25
C PHE A 248 24.98 -11.12 2.85
N ASN A 249 25.34 -12.27 2.30
CA ASN A 249 26.66 -12.49 1.72
C ASN A 249 26.75 -11.92 0.28
N PRO A 250 27.94 -11.91 -0.35
CA PRO A 250 28.09 -11.40 -1.73
C PRO A 250 27.29 -12.15 -2.81
N HIS A 251 26.75 -13.34 -2.50
CA HIS A 251 25.87 -14.11 -3.38
C HIS A 251 24.38 -13.86 -3.07
N GLY A 252 24.06 -12.89 -2.22
CA GLY A 252 22.71 -12.55 -1.78
C GLY A 252 22.06 -13.49 -0.78
N ARG A 253 22.80 -14.47 -0.23
CA ARG A 253 22.22 -15.37 0.77
C ARG A 253 22.21 -14.74 2.15
N LEU A 254 21.09 -14.88 2.86
CA LEU A 254 20.97 -14.50 4.27
C LEU A 254 21.97 -15.32 5.11
N ILE A 255 22.79 -14.63 5.92
CA ILE A 255 23.82 -15.26 6.78
C ILE A 255 23.68 -14.92 8.26
N SER A 256 23.08 -13.78 8.60
CA SER A 256 22.94 -13.31 9.98
C SER A 256 21.69 -12.44 10.11
N ALA A 257 21.09 -12.43 11.29
CA ALA A 257 20.02 -11.52 11.64
C ALA A 257 20.13 -11.13 13.12
N LYS A 258 19.95 -9.84 13.41
CA LYS A 258 20.01 -9.28 14.75
C LYS A 258 18.77 -8.42 15.00
N ILE A 259 18.16 -8.58 16.18
CA ILE A 259 17.03 -7.76 16.60
C ILE A 259 17.48 -6.91 17.79
N GLU A 260 17.31 -5.60 17.66
CA GLU A 260 17.50 -4.60 18.72
C GLU A 260 16.13 -4.06 19.13
N CYS A 261 15.96 -3.85 20.44
CA CYS A 261 14.68 -3.71 21.13
C CYS A 261 14.80 -2.59 22.16
#